data_AF-A0A1Q9SBQ8-F1
#
_entry.id   AF-A0A1Q9SBQ8-F1
#
_cell.length_a   1.000
_cell.length_b   1.000
_cell.length_c   1.000
_cell.angle_alpha   90.00
_cell.angle_beta   90.00
_cell.angle_gamma   90.00
#
_symmetry.space_group_name_H-M   'P 1'
#
loop_
_entity.id
_entity.type
_entity.pdbx_description
1 polymer ?
#
loop_
_entity_poly.entity_id
_entity_poly.type
_entity_poly.pdbx_seq_one_letter_code
_entity_poly.pdbx_strand_id
1 'polypeptide(L)' 'MADVSGAVPRTSTHALANATPPNVLHRAQLGWEDATAADRSRRGLSTHEGRLVSREVANDLGLPYGGVTGTAAA' A
#
# COMPACT_ATOMS: atom_id res chain seq x y z
N MET A 1 -20.35 14.33 -3.66
CA MET A 1 -20.46 13.09 -4.46
C MET A 1 -19.35 12.17 -3.99
N ALA A 2 -19.71 11.04 -3.38
CA ALA A 2 -18.75 10.03 -2.95
C ALA A 2 -18.65 8.97 -4.05
N ASP A 3 -17.43 8.73 -4.53
CA ASP A 3 -17.06 7.78 -5.58
C ASP A 3 -17.67 8.02 -6.99
N VAL A 4 -16.98 8.84 -7.79
CA VAL A 4 -17.30 9.07 -9.21
C VAL A 4 -16.93 7.85 -10.07
N SER A 5 -15.93 7.08 -9.64
CA SER A 5 -15.43 5.89 -10.36
C SER A 5 -16.42 4.73 -10.28
N GLY A 6 -17.16 4.62 -9.18
CA GLY A 6 -18.25 3.66 -8.99
C GLY A 6 -19.45 3.88 -9.91
N ALA A 7 -19.66 5.11 -10.42
CA ALA A 7 -20.71 5.41 -11.38
C ALA A 7 -20.42 4.83 -12.79
N VAL A 8 -19.16 4.49 -13.09
CA VAL A 8 -18.71 3.92 -14.37
C VAL A 8 -17.91 2.61 -14.17
N PRO A 9 -18.55 1.56 -13.61
CA PRO A 9 -17.84 0.41 -13.06
C PRO A 9 -17.05 -0.40 -14.09
N ARG A 10 -17.54 -0.56 -15.33
CA ARG A 10 -16.80 -1.31 -16.37
C ARG A 10 -15.49 -0.63 -16.74
N THR A 11 -15.52 0.67 -16.99
CA THR A 11 -14.35 1.46 -17.38
C THR A 11 -13.37 1.57 -16.23
N SER A 12 -13.85 1.86 -15.02
CA SER A 12 -13.02 1.94 -13.81
C SER A 12 -12.38 0.61 -13.45
N THR A 13 -13.08 -0.52 -13.61
CA THR A 13 -12.52 -1.86 -13.37
C THR A 13 -11.41 -2.17 -14.35
N HIS A 14 -11.60 -1.91 -15.64
CA HIS A 14 -10.53 -2.11 -16.64
C HIS A 14 -9.33 -1.20 -16.38
N ALA A 15 -9.57 0.08 -16.03
CA ALA A 15 -8.49 1.01 -15.71
C ALA A 15 -7.68 0.54 -14.48
N LEU A 16 -8.36 0.10 -13.41
CA LEU A 16 -7.73 -0.41 -12.20
C LEU A 16 -6.99 -1.75 -12.44
N ALA A 17 -7.62 -2.67 -13.17
CA ALA A 17 -7.05 -3.97 -13.49
C ALA A 17 -5.83 -3.87 -14.41
N ASN A 18 -5.70 -2.80 -15.20
CA ASN A 18 -4.50 -2.55 -16.01
C ASN A 18 -3.35 -1.91 -15.21
N ALA A 19 -3.64 -1.22 -14.09
CA ALA A 19 -2.64 -0.48 -13.32
C ALA A 19 -2.02 -1.27 -12.15
N THR A 20 -2.76 -2.25 -11.61
CA THR A 20 -2.37 -3.05 -10.42
C THR A 20 -1.51 -4.30 -10.65
N PRO A 21 -1.47 -4.96 -11.83
CA PRO A 21 -0.77 -6.23 -12.02
C PRO A 21 0.70 -6.26 -11.59
N PRO A 22 1.56 -5.25 -11.89
CA PRO A 22 2.97 -5.33 -11.50
C PRO A 22 3.15 -5.36 -9.98
N ASN A 23 2.32 -4.63 -9.23
CA ASN A 23 2.40 -4.62 -7.76
C ASN A 23 1.89 -5.93 -7.14
N VAL A 24 0.87 -6.56 -7.75
CA VAL A 24 0.31 -7.84 -7.29
C VAL A 24 1.30 -8.97 -7.54
N LEU A 25 1.88 -9.03 -8.74
CA LEU A 25 2.85 -10.06 -9.10
C LEU A 25 4.13 -9.96 -8.25
N HIS A 26 4.63 -8.76 -8.01
CA HIS A 26 5.83 -8.54 -7.20
C HIS A 26 5.63 -9.01 -5.75
N ARG A 27 4.45 -8.72 -5.15
CA ARG A 27 4.08 -9.22 -3.81
C ARG A 27 3.87 -10.73 -3.78
N ALA A 28 3.31 -11.31 -4.83
CA ALA A 28 3.07 -12.75 -4.93
C ALA A 28 4.38 -13.56 -5.06
N GLN A 29 5.40 -12.99 -5.70
CA GLN A 29 6.68 -13.67 -5.95
C GLN A 29 7.69 -13.52 -4.81
N LEU A 30 7.76 -12.34 -4.18
CA LEU A 30 8.80 -12.01 -3.20
C LEU A 30 8.29 -11.99 -1.75
N GLY A 31 6.97 -12.11 -1.55
CA GLY A 31 6.38 -11.78 -0.26
C GLY A 31 6.33 -10.27 -0.04
N TRP A 32 5.58 -9.83 0.96
CA TRP A 32 5.29 -8.41 1.16
C TRP A 32 6.49 -7.61 1.69
N GLU A 33 7.39 -8.25 2.45
CA GLU A 33 8.58 -7.63 3.05
C GLU A 33 9.56 -7.20 1.95
N ASP A 34 10.02 -8.14 1.13
CA ASP A 34 10.93 -7.88 0.02
C ASP A 34 10.26 -7.02 -1.07
N ALA A 35 8.96 -7.22 -1.33
CA ALA A 35 8.23 -6.38 -2.27
C ALA A 35 8.09 -4.92 -1.83
N THR A 36 8.22 -4.64 -0.53
CA THR A 36 8.18 -3.27 0.04
C THR A 36 9.57 -2.70 0.33
N ALA A 37 10.64 -3.47 0.12
CA ALA A 37 12.01 -2.98 0.16
C ALA A 37 12.26 -1.89 -0.91
N ALA A 38 11.54 -1.93 -2.03
CA ALA A 38 11.55 -0.87 -3.03
C ALA A 38 10.79 0.39 -2.53
N ASP A 39 11.45 1.55 -2.61
CA ASP A 39 10.94 2.86 -2.15
C ASP A 39 9.51 3.18 -2.63
N ARG A 40 9.18 2.80 -3.87
CA ARG A 40 7.86 3.04 -4.47
C ARG A 40 6.76 2.19 -3.82
N SER A 41 7.05 0.93 -3.53
CA SER A 41 6.10 -0.01 -2.93
C SER A 41 5.91 0.24 -1.43
N ARG A 42 6.96 0.75 -0.76
CA ARG A 42 6.95 1.08 0.67
C ARG A 42 5.95 2.19 1.03
N ARG A 43 5.76 3.16 0.13
CA ARG A 43 4.79 4.25 0.30
C ARG A 43 3.34 3.77 0.37
N GLY A 44 3.04 2.60 -0.20
CA GLY A 44 1.71 1.99 -0.16
C GLY A 44 1.42 1.17 1.09
N LEU A 45 2.35 1.09 2.05
CA LEU A 45 2.16 0.37 3.29
C LEU A 45 1.55 1.31 4.34
N SER A 46 0.39 0.93 4.90
CA SER A 46 -0.33 1.78 5.87
C SER A 46 -0.30 1.22 7.29
N THR A 47 -0.44 -0.09 7.47
CA THR A 47 -0.47 -0.75 8.80
C THR A 47 0.29 -2.06 8.78
N HIS A 48 0.97 -2.41 9.87
CA HIS A 48 1.60 -3.71 10.09
C HIS A 48 1.60 -4.06 11.59
N GLU A 49 1.21 -5.29 11.98
CA GLU A 49 1.22 -5.77 13.38
C GLU A 49 0.58 -4.78 14.38
N GLY A 50 -0.55 -4.17 14.00
CA GLY A 50 -1.24 -3.17 14.82
C GLY A 50 -0.58 -1.79 14.88
N ARG A 51 0.53 -1.57 14.15
CA ARG A 51 1.24 -0.30 14.06
C ARG A 51 0.89 0.44 12.78
N LEU A 52 0.62 1.74 12.90
CA LEU A 52 0.41 2.62 11.77
C LEU A 52 1.76 3.08 11.21
N VAL A 53 2.00 2.77 9.94
CA VAL A 53 3.29 2.94 9.26
C VAL A 53 3.23 3.93 8.10
N SER A 54 2.06 4.52 7.84
CA SER A 54 1.92 5.73 7.02
C SER A 54 2.08 6.97 7.90
N ARG A 55 3.07 7.80 7.56
CA ARG A 55 3.40 9.02 8.32
C ARG A 55 2.29 10.06 8.20
N GLU A 56 1.74 10.21 7.01
CA GLU A 56 0.69 11.18 6.68
C GLU A 56 -0.57 10.87 7.49
N VAL A 57 -1.02 9.60 7.48
CA VAL A 57 -2.20 9.17 8.23
C VAL A 57 -1.99 9.29 9.74
N ALA A 58 -0.79 9.00 10.24
CA ALA A 58 -0.46 9.15 11.66
C ALA A 58 -0.51 10.62 12.11
N ASN A 59 0.02 11.52 11.29
CA ASN A 59 0.00 12.95 11.55
C ASN A 59 -1.44 13.51 11.54
N ASP A 60 -2.24 13.13 10.54
CA ASP A 60 -3.60 13.65 10.38
C ASP A 60 -4.57 13.13 11.46
N LEU A 61 -4.38 11.89 11.92
CA LEU A 61 -5.20 11.27 12.97
C LEU A 61 -4.64 11.48 14.38
N GLY A 62 -3.48 12.13 14.54
CA GLY A 62 -2.81 12.31 15.83
C GLY A 62 -2.39 10.99 16.50
N LEU A 63 -2.17 9.94 15.71
CA LEU A 63 -1.85 8.59 16.18
C LEU A 63 -0.33 8.36 16.23
N PRO A 64 0.15 7.47 17.12
CA PRO A 64 1.56 7.13 17.16
C PRO A 64 1.98 6.44 15.85
N TYR A 65 2.97 7.04 15.18
CA TYR A 65 3.64 6.43 14.04
C TYR A 65 4.55 5.30 14.54
N GLY A 66 4.10 4.05 14.38
CA GLY A 66 4.89 2.88 14.69
C GLY A 66 5.71 2.53 13.46
N GLY A 67 6.96 2.98 13.38
CA GLY A 67 7.81 2.64 12.25
C GLY A 67 7.88 1.13 12.03
N VAL A 68 7.79 0.68 10.78
CA VAL A 68 8.20 -0.69 10.43
C VAL A 68 9.72 -0.72 10.59
N THR A 69 10.20 -1.15 11.75
CA THR A 69 11.51 -1.79 11.83
C THR A 69 11.34 -3.19 11.28
N GLY A 70 11.10 -3.29 9.97
CA GLY A 70 11.41 -4.50 9.25
C GLY A 70 12.91 -4.65 9.34
N THR A 71 13.35 -5.66 10.10
CA THR A 71 14.74 -6.09 10.11
C THR A 71 15.17 -6.35 8.68
N ALA A 72 15.94 -5.41 8.12
CA ALA A 72 16.96 -5.77 7.14
C ALA A 72 17.97 -6.63 7.90
N ALA A 73 17.74 -7.94 7.93
CA ALA A 73 18.71 -8.90 8.43
C ALA A 73 19.32 -9.62 7.22
N ALA A 74 20.63 -9.42 7.08
CA ALA A 74 21.60 -10.05 6.18
C ALA A 74 21.65 -9.54 4.73
#